data_AF-G0NCL4-F1
#
_entry.id   AF-G0NCL4-F1
#
_cell.length_a   1.000
_cell.length_b   1.000
_cell.length_c   1.000
_cell.angle_alpha   90.00
_cell.angle_beta   90.00
_cell.angle_gamma   90.00
#
_symmetry.space_group_name_H-M   'P 1'
#
loop_
_entity.id
_entity.type
_entity.pdbx_description
1 polymer ?
#
loop_
_entity_poly.entity_id
_entity_poly.type
_entity_poly.pdbx_seq_one_letter_code
_entity_poly.pdbx_strand_id
1 'polypeptide(L)'
;MSGDILQEAFNATVSRDYEKAVTVIREVLSSTTNHSFNVEQLELIDHVYSCILNTSHYDESLIDVCWEWIDAIERSPRTVDIRAVSSSQLSIYYAYHTICRVQERMPRKPTYQQLRQETWTRVTHSFSYLWAAATQLWKPHELDRLDILCSWSYLCLQFSDVVTDEVLGVVESAKDTSKELLSNVIVIENGHQANQRLLTVERNIRDSRALAEKWRRSNTDVHPPRPSSETQLRVESSSSTISISPPMPKKWCGSEGRERS
;
A
#
# COMPACT_ATOMS: atom_id res chain seq x y z
N MET A 1 39.22 -9.57 -14.32
CA MET A 1 38.41 -10.71 -13.87
C MET A 1 37.09 -10.15 -13.36
N SER A 2 36.06 -10.10 -14.20
CA SER A 2 34.72 -9.66 -13.78
C SER A 2 33.99 -10.85 -13.17
N GLY A 3 34.25 -11.12 -11.89
CA GLY A 3 33.42 -12.07 -11.13
C GLY A 3 32.00 -11.54 -11.05
N ASP A 4 31.01 -12.43 -11.02
CA ASP A 4 29.64 -12.05 -10.68
C ASP A 4 29.63 -11.37 -9.31
N ILE A 5 29.20 -10.10 -9.28
CA ILE A 5 29.24 -9.26 -8.08
C ILE A 5 28.38 -9.81 -6.95
N LEU A 6 27.42 -10.71 -7.25
CA LEU A 6 26.57 -11.38 -6.27
C LEU A 6 26.97 -12.85 -6.04
N GLN A 7 28.12 -13.31 -6.56
CA GLN A 7 28.53 -14.70 -6.41
C GLN A 7 28.65 -15.13 -4.93
N GLU A 8 29.12 -14.24 -4.06
CA GLU A 8 29.21 -14.54 -2.63
C GLU A 8 27.84 -14.64 -1.98
N ALA A 9 26.89 -13.78 -2.36
CA ALA A 9 25.51 -13.88 -1.89
C ALA A 9 24.88 -15.20 -2.33
N PHE A 10 25.10 -15.62 -3.59
CA PHE A 10 24.65 -16.91 -4.10
C PHE A 10 25.23 -18.09 -3.31
N ASN A 11 26.53 -18.09 -3.02
CA ASN A 11 27.15 -19.16 -2.25
C ASN A 11 26.60 -19.23 -0.81
N ALA A 12 26.25 -18.07 -0.23
CA ALA A 12 25.62 -17.99 1.07
C ALA A 12 24.20 -18.58 1.06
N THR A 13 23.39 -18.34 0.00
CA THR A 13 22.05 -18.96 -0.11
C THR A 13 22.11 -20.46 -0.26
N VAL A 14 23.08 -21.00 -1.00
CA VAL A 14 23.33 -22.46 -1.10
C VAL A 14 23.59 -23.07 0.28
N SER A 15 24.28 -22.32 1.16
CA SER A 15 24.55 -22.73 2.55
C SER A 15 23.43 -22.37 3.53
N ARG A 16 22.32 -21.80 3.04
CA ARG A 16 21.19 -21.27 3.83
C ARG A 16 21.56 -20.18 4.83
N ASP A 17 22.66 -19.48 4.59
CA ASP A 17 23.10 -18.34 5.39
C ASP A 17 22.53 -17.04 4.79
N TYR A 18 21.24 -16.81 5.02
CA TYR A 18 20.53 -15.66 4.44
C TYR A 18 20.95 -14.32 5.06
N GLU A 19 21.42 -14.33 6.31
CA GLU A 19 21.97 -13.14 6.98
C GLU A 19 23.27 -12.68 6.30
N LYS A 20 24.15 -13.63 5.97
CA LYS A 20 25.32 -13.33 5.15
C LYS A 20 24.90 -12.87 3.75
N ALA A 21 23.97 -13.57 3.11
CA ALA A 21 23.52 -13.23 1.75
C ALA A 21 22.98 -11.80 1.66
N VAL A 22 22.13 -11.38 2.61
CA VAL A 22 21.57 -10.02 2.63
C VAL A 22 22.65 -8.98 2.93
N THR A 23 23.62 -9.30 3.79
CA THR A 23 24.75 -8.41 4.08
C THR A 23 25.57 -8.14 2.82
N VAL A 24 25.92 -9.17 2.05
CA VAL A 24 26.64 -9.03 0.78
C VAL A 24 25.82 -8.21 -0.22
N ILE A 25 24.52 -8.45 -0.35
CA ILE A 25 23.66 -7.67 -1.24
C ILE A 25 23.66 -6.19 -0.83
N ARG A 26 23.52 -5.88 0.46
CA ARG A 26 23.57 -4.50 0.98
C ARG A 26 24.91 -3.83 0.68
N GLU A 27 26.02 -4.54 0.84
CA GLU A 27 27.36 -4.04 0.50
C GLU A 27 27.47 -3.71 -1.00
N VAL A 28 27.01 -4.61 -1.87
CA VAL A 28 26.99 -4.38 -3.33
C VAL A 28 26.10 -3.19 -3.70
N LEU A 29 24.92 -3.10 -3.09
CA LEU A 29 23.99 -1.98 -3.28
C LEU A 29 24.60 -0.65 -2.81
N SER A 30 25.39 -0.63 -1.74
CA SER A 30 26.04 0.58 -1.23
C SER A 30 27.25 1.01 -2.07
N SER A 31 28.00 0.05 -2.62
CA SER A 31 29.26 0.30 -3.32
C SER A 31 29.09 0.61 -4.82
N THR A 32 27.97 0.20 -5.44
CA THR A 32 27.85 0.20 -6.89
C THR A 32 26.66 1.03 -7.40
N THR A 33 26.78 2.36 -7.43
CA THR A 33 25.64 3.26 -7.74
C THR A 33 25.11 3.18 -9.17
N ASN A 34 25.91 2.72 -10.15
CA ASN A 34 25.58 2.77 -11.58
C ASN A 34 25.49 1.38 -12.25
N HIS A 35 25.32 0.30 -11.48
CA HIS A 35 25.22 -1.06 -12.03
C HIS A 35 23.76 -1.47 -12.25
N SER A 36 23.45 -1.93 -13.46
CA SER A 36 22.18 -2.60 -13.78
C SER A 36 22.32 -4.07 -13.40
N PHE A 37 21.52 -4.56 -12.46
CA PHE A 37 21.47 -6.00 -12.16
C PHE A 37 20.82 -6.76 -13.29
N ASN A 38 21.47 -7.80 -13.81
CA ASN A 38 20.83 -8.68 -14.78
C ASN A 38 19.66 -9.47 -14.15
N VAL A 39 18.95 -10.25 -14.97
CA VAL A 39 17.76 -10.99 -14.53
C VAL A 39 18.10 -11.97 -13.41
N GLU A 40 19.18 -12.74 -13.54
CA GLU A 40 19.60 -13.73 -12.54
C GLU A 40 19.98 -13.07 -11.21
N GLN A 41 20.61 -11.90 -11.26
CA GLN A 41 20.95 -11.10 -10.07
C GLN A 41 19.70 -10.56 -9.38
N LEU A 42 18.71 -10.09 -10.15
CA LEU A 42 17.42 -9.65 -9.60
C LEU A 42 16.67 -10.81 -8.94
N GLU A 43 16.60 -11.97 -9.58
CA GLU A 43 15.97 -13.17 -9.01
C GLU A 43 16.67 -13.66 -7.73
N LEU A 44 18.00 -13.54 -7.64
CA LEU A 44 18.74 -13.84 -6.42
C LEU A 44 18.43 -12.84 -5.30
N ILE A 45 18.45 -11.54 -5.61
CA ILE A 45 18.04 -10.48 -4.66
C ILE A 45 16.63 -10.77 -4.15
N ASP A 46 15.73 -11.09 -5.06
CA ASP A 46 14.34 -11.40 -4.78
C ASP A 46 14.18 -12.58 -3.82
N HIS A 47 14.90 -13.67 -4.12
CA HIS A 47 14.91 -14.86 -3.30
C HIS A 47 15.41 -14.57 -1.87
N VAL A 48 16.53 -13.84 -1.73
CA VAL A 48 17.11 -13.52 -0.43
C VAL A 48 16.15 -12.70 0.42
N TYR A 49 15.61 -11.60 -0.12
CA TYR A 49 14.68 -10.76 0.64
C TYR A 49 13.37 -11.48 0.97
N SER A 50 12.84 -12.31 0.08
CA SER A 50 11.69 -13.16 0.37
C SER A 50 11.96 -14.12 1.53
N CYS A 51 13.15 -14.72 1.60
CA CYS A 51 13.55 -15.57 2.72
C CYS A 51 13.66 -14.79 4.03
N ILE A 52 14.32 -13.62 4.03
CA ILE A 52 14.42 -12.74 5.21
C ILE A 52 13.05 -12.33 5.70
N LEU A 53 12.14 -11.94 4.79
CA LEU A 53 10.79 -11.53 5.15
C LEU A 53 10.00 -12.65 5.83
N ASN A 54 10.15 -13.89 5.35
CA ASN A 54 9.47 -15.06 5.90
C ASN A 54 10.00 -15.50 7.28
N THR A 55 11.24 -15.14 7.63
CA THR A 55 11.84 -15.46 8.94
C THR A 55 11.77 -14.30 9.93
N SER A 56 11.47 -13.09 9.46
CA SER A 56 11.40 -11.88 10.29
C SER A 56 10.17 -11.85 11.18
N HIS A 57 10.29 -11.17 12.32
CA HIS A 57 9.13 -10.88 13.16
C HIS A 57 8.19 -9.90 12.46
N TYR A 58 6.89 -10.10 12.66
CA TYR A 58 5.87 -9.26 12.05
C TYR A 58 5.71 -7.94 12.86
N ASP A 59 6.70 -7.06 12.77
CA ASP A 59 6.74 -5.76 13.45
C ASP A 59 7.08 -4.60 12.49
N GLU A 60 7.29 -3.38 13.03
CA GLU A 60 7.61 -2.19 12.23
C GLU A 60 8.92 -2.32 11.44
N SER A 61 9.91 -3.10 11.92
CA SER A 61 11.19 -3.28 11.21
C SER A 61 11.03 -3.99 9.87
N LEU A 62 9.93 -4.74 9.70
CA LEU A 62 9.58 -5.41 8.45
C LEU A 62 9.33 -4.41 7.31
N ILE A 63 8.90 -3.18 7.63
CA ILE A 63 8.72 -2.10 6.66
C ILE A 63 10.07 -1.71 6.05
N ASP A 64 11.13 -1.63 6.86
CA ASP A 64 12.47 -1.27 6.40
C ASP A 64 13.02 -2.34 5.44
N VAL A 65 12.83 -3.63 5.78
CA VAL A 65 13.19 -4.75 4.90
C VAL A 65 12.44 -4.68 3.57
N CYS A 66 11.13 -4.39 3.59
CA CYS A 66 10.35 -4.22 2.37
C CYS A 66 10.84 -3.04 1.53
N TRP A 67 11.23 -1.93 2.15
CA TRP A 67 11.79 -0.79 1.41
C TRP A 67 13.13 -1.11 0.79
N GLU A 68 14.04 -1.74 1.53
CA GLU A 68 15.33 -2.19 0.99
C GLU A 68 15.15 -3.12 -0.21
N TRP A 69 14.18 -4.03 -0.14
CA TRP A 69 13.86 -4.95 -1.23
C TRP A 69 13.33 -4.22 -2.46
N ILE A 70 12.36 -3.33 -2.29
CA ILE A 70 11.80 -2.51 -3.38
C ILE A 70 12.93 -1.67 -4.01
N ASP A 71 13.73 -0.98 -3.21
CA ASP A 71 14.81 -0.12 -3.68
C ASP A 71 15.91 -0.90 -4.42
N ALA A 72 16.19 -2.13 -4.01
CA ALA A 72 17.14 -3.00 -4.69
C ALA A 72 16.63 -3.42 -6.09
N ILE A 73 15.36 -3.81 -6.21
CA ILE A 73 14.74 -4.21 -7.47
C ILE A 73 14.56 -3.01 -8.40
N GLU A 74 14.11 -1.88 -7.86
CA GLU A 74 13.73 -0.68 -8.61
C GLU A 74 14.90 0.23 -8.94
N ARG A 75 16.12 -0.18 -8.57
CA ARG A 75 17.36 0.57 -8.74
C ARG A 75 17.58 1.02 -10.18
N SER A 76 18.09 2.23 -10.33
CA SER A 76 18.48 2.78 -11.63
C SER A 76 19.97 2.51 -11.94
N PRO A 77 20.33 2.17 -13.18
CA PRO A 77 19.43 1.89 -14.30
C PRO A 77 18.65 0.57 -14.10
N ARG A 78 17.36 0.56 -14.47
CA ARG A 78 16.52 -0.65 -14.40
C ARG A 78 16.76 -1.55 -15.60
N THR A 79 16.72 -2.85 -15.36
CA THR A 79 16.83 -3.86 -16.42
C THR A 79 15.55 -3.93 -17.22
N VAL A 80 15.67 -3.71 -18.53
CA VAL A 80 14.57 -3.71 -19.49
C VAL A 80 14.49 -5.09 -20.15
N ASP A 81 13.89 -6.03 -19.43
CA ASP A 81 13.71 -7.42 -19.87
C ASP A 81 12.35 -7.97 -19.39
N ILE A 82 11.68 -8.75 -20.23
CA ILE A 82 10.36 -9.35 -19.94
C ILE A 82 10.40 -10.20 -18.66
N ARG A 83 11.43 -11.03 -18.50
CA ARG A 83 11.60 -11.91 -17.33
C ARG A 83 11.93 -11.10 -16.08
N ALA A 84 12.72 -10.02 -16.20
CA ALA A 84 12.96 -9.09 -15.08
C ALA A 84 11.65 -8.46 -14.59
N VAL A 85 10.80 -7.96 -15.48
CA VAL A 85 9.53 -7.32 -15.10
C VAL A 85 8.54 -8.37 -14.57
N SER A 86 8.47 -9.56 -15.19
CA SER A 86 7.61 -10.67 -14.74
C SER A 86 7.95 -11.14 -13.32
N SER A 87 9.25 -11.36 -13.04
CA SER A 87 9.71 -11.78 -11.71
C SER A 87 9.50 -10.69 -10.66
N SER A 88 9.89 -9.46 -10.98
CA SER A 88 9.90 -8.35 -10.02
C SER A 88 8.51 -7.84 -9.64
N GLN A 89 7.52 -7.91 -10.54
CA GLN A 89 6.21 -7.29 -10.29
C GLN A 89 5.47 -7.93 -9.10
N LEU A 90 5.56 -9.25 -8.94
CA LEU A 90 4.94 -9.96 -7.83
C LEU A 90 5.62 -9.64 -6.49
N SER A 91 6.94 -9.46 -6.52
CA SER A 91 7.73 -9.19 -5.33
C SER A 91 7.56 -7.76 -4.83
N ILE A 92 7.55 -6.79 -5.75
CA ILE A 92 7.19 -5.40 -5.45
C ILE A 92 5.76 -5.34 -4.89
N TYR A 93 4.81 -6.05 -5.51
CA TYR A 93 3.45 -6.18 -4.98
C TYR A 93 3.46 -6.70 -3.54
N TYR A 94 4.17 -7.81 -3.29
CA TYR A 94 4.16 -8.48 -2.00
C TYR A 94 4.81 -7.64 -0.90
N ALA A 95 5.88 -6.90 -1.22
CA ALA A 95 6.50 -5.94 -0.33
C ALA A 95 5.51 -4.82 0.06
N TYR A 96 4.84 -4.18 -0.91
CA TYR A 96 3.84 -3.15 -0.62
C TYR A 96 2.62 -3.69 0.15
N HIS A 97 2.16 -4.90 -0.19
CA HIS A 97 1.13 -5.60 0.56
C HIS A 97 1.53 -5.76 2.03
N THR A 98 2.77 -6.20 2.26
CA THR A 98 3.31 -6.41 3.62
C THR A 98 3.40 -5.09 4.37
N ILE A 99 3.93 -4.02 3.75
CA ILE A 99 3.96 -2.67 4.34
C ILE A 99 2.56 -2.23 4.76
N CYS A 100 1.56 -2.36 3.88
CA CYS A 100 0.17 -2.02 4.19
C CYS A 100 -0.33 -2.78 5.43
N ARG A 101 -0.09 -4.09 5.47
CA ARG A 101 -0.56 -4.96 6.55
C ARG A 101 0.13 -4.68 7.88
N VAL A 102 1.41 -4.30 7.87
CA VAL A 102 2.12 -3.83 9.06
C VAL A 102 1.52 -2.49 9.51
N GLN A 103 1.37 -1.51 8.61
CA GLN A 103 0.78 -0.21 8.92
C GLN A 103 -0.63 -0.35 9.55
N GLU A 104 -1.46 -1.27 9.05
CA GLU A 104 -2.80 -1.53 9.58
C GLU A 104 -2.81 -2.17 10.98
N ARG A 105 -1.80 -3.00 11.29
CA ARG A 105 -1.72 -3.75 12.56
C ARG A 105 -1.03 -2.97 13.68
N MET A 106 -0.11 -2.08 13.32
CA MET A 106 0.63 -1.28 14.31
C MET A 106 -0.26 -0.20 14.93
N PRO A 107 0.02 0.21 16.18
CA PRO A 107 -0.67 1.34 16.79
C PRO A 107 -0.58 2.59 15.91
N ARG A 108 -1.72 3.21 15.61
CA ARG A 108 -1.77 4.40 14.75
C ARG A 108 -1.03 5.56 15.41
N LYS A 109 0.13 5.90 14.86
CA LYS A 109 0.87 7.11 15.19
C LYS A 109 0.17 8.35 14.57
N PRO A 110 0.41 9.56 15.07
CA PRO A 110 -0.12 10.79 14.46
C PRO A 110 0.24 10.95 12.98
N THR A 111 1.37 10.37 12.56
CA THR A 111 1.87 10.37 11.18
C THR A 111 1.25 9.27 10.30
N TYR A 112 0.33 8.45 10.80
CA TYR A 112 -0.23 7.31 10.07
C TYR A 112 -0.74 7.70 8.68
N GLN A 113 -1.59 8.72 8.58
CA GLN A 113 -2.17 9.14 7.30
C GLN A 113 -1.11 9.64 6.32
N GLN A 114 -0.09 10.35 6.82
CA GLN A 114 1.02 10.82 6.02
C GLN A 114 1.84 9.64 5.47
N LEU A 115 2.20 8.68 6.33
CA LEU A 115 2.93 7.47 5.92
C LEU A 115 2.16 6.65 4.89
N ARG A 116 0.84 6.54 5.05
CA ARG A 116 -0.05 5.90 4.07
C ARG A 116 0.02 6.59 2.71
N GLN A 117 -0.07 7.92 2.70
CA GLN A 117 0.01 8.73 1.48
C GLN A 117 1.37 8.60 0.79
N GLU A 118 2.46 8.70 1.54
CA GLU A 118 3.84 8.56 1.03
C GLU A 118 4.06 7.17 0.43
N THR A 119 3.60 6.12 1.13
CA THR A 119 3.64 4.74 0.63
C THR A 119 2.85 4.60 -0.66
N TRP A 120 1.64 5.18 -0.71
CA TRP A 120 0.77 5.14 -1.89
C TRP A 120 1.37 5.86 -3.11
N THR A 121 2.05 7.00 -2.88
CA THR A 121 2.80 7.69 -3.94
C THR A 121 3.85 6.77 -4.55
N ARG A 122 4.59 6.02 -3.72
CA ARG A 122 5.58 5.04 -4.19
C ARG A 122 4.94 3.87 -4.93
N VAL A 123 3.84 3.30 -4.41
CA VAL A 123 3.05 2.26 -5.11
C VAL A 123 2.66 2.73 -6.51
N THR A 124 2.09 3.93 -6.61
CA THR A 124 1.63 4.50 -7.88
C THR A 124 2.79 4.64 -8.87
N HIS A 125 3.95 5.11 -8.41
CA HIS A 125 5.14 5.24 -9.25
C HIS A 125 5.65 3.88 -9.75
N SER A 126 5.82 2.90 -8.85
CA SER A 126 6.28 1.55 -9.20
C SER A 126 5.35 0.87 -10.20
N PHE A 127 4.04 0.86 -9.96
CA PHE A 127 3.10 0.16 -10.83
C PHE A 127 2.80 0.90 -12.14
N SER A 128 2.87 2.24 -12.15
CA SER A 128 2.83 2.99 -13.41
C SER A 128 4.02 2.65 -14.30
N TYR A 129 5.22 2.54 -13.71
CA TYR A 129 6.41 2.09 -14.43
C TYR A 129 6.26 0.66 -14.94
N LEU A 130 5.87 -0.28 -14.07
CA LEU A 130 5.71 -1.70 -14.45
C LEU A 130 4.68 -1.85 -15.58
N TRP A 131 3.56 -1.15 -15.51
CA TRP A 131 2.55 -1.17 -16.57
C TRP A 131 3.08 -0.57 -17.88
N ALA A 132 3.76 0.59 -17.81
CA ALA A 132 4.35 1.23 -18.98
C ALA A 132 5.40 0.32 -19.64
N ALA A 133 6.34 -0.21 -18.87
CA ALA A 133 7.32 -1.19 -19.34
C ALA A 133 6.62 -2.41 -19.94
N ALA A 134 5.55 -2.90 -19.29
CA ALA A 134 4.88 -4.08 -19.76
C ALA A 134 4.16 -3.90 -21.09
N THR A 135 3.55 -2.73 -21.29
CA THR A 135 2.90 -2.38 -22.55
C THR A 135 3.87 -2.17 -23.72
N GLN A 136 5.13 -1.87 -23.43
CA GLN A 136 6.20 -1.72 -24.42
C GLN A 136 6.89 -3.06 -24.74
N LEU A 137 7.11 -3.89 -23.73
CA LEU A 137 7.88 -5.13 -23.84
C LEU A 137 7.03 -6.30 -24.34
N TRP A 138 5.81 -6.47 -23.81
CA TRP A 138 4.94 -7.59 -24.15
C TRP A 138 3.92 -7.23 -25.24
N LYS A 139 3.57 -8.22 -26.04
CA LYS A 139 2.48 -8.15 -27.00
C LYS A 139 1.15 -7.89 -26.27
N PRO A 140 0.18 -7.23 -26.93
CA PRO A 140 -1.09 -6.89 -26.29
C PRO A 140 -1.93 -8.08 -25.78
N HIS A 141 -1.67 -9.29 -26.28
CA HIS A 141 -2.41 -10.50 -25.91
C HIS A 141 -1.73 -11.35 -24.83
N GLU A 142 -0.57 -10.93 -24.32
CA GLU A 142 0.13 -11.67 -23.27
C GLU A 142 -0.51 -11.38 -21.91
N LEU A 143 -0.94 -12.45 -21.23
CA LEU A 143 -1.74 -12.37 -20.03
C LEU A 143 -0.98 -11.87 -18.81
N ASP A 144 0.35 -11.99 -18.79
CA ASP A 144 1.23 -11.50 -17.73
C ASP A 144 1.03 -10.00 -17.46
N ARG A 145 0.66 -9.24 -18.50
CA ARG A 145 0.30 -7.81 -18.36
C ARG A 145 -0.87 -7.62 -17.39
N LEU A 146 -1.85 -8.52 -17.42
CA LEU A 146 -3.02 -8.46 -16.53
C LEU A 146 -2.65 -8.77 -15.07
N ASP A 147 -1.57 -9.51 -14.81
CA ASP A 147 -1.12 -9.78 -13.44
C ASP A 147 -0.65 -8.49 -12.74
N ILE A 148 -0.03 -7.56 -13.49
CA ILE A 148 0.31 -6.22 -12.99
C ILE A 148 -0.96 -5.44 -12.61
N LEU A 149 -2.02 -5.50 -13.42
CA LEU A 149 -3.28 -4.84 -13.11
C LEU A 149 -4.00 -5.48 -11.91
N CYS A 150 -3.94 -6.81 -11.78
CA CYS A 150 -4.46 -7.53 -10.62
C CYS A 150 -3.76 -7.05 -9.34
N SER A 151 -2.43 -7.02 -9.33
CA SER A 151 -1.62 -6.54 -8.22
C SER A 151 -1.90 -5.07 -7.89
N TRP A 152 -1.90 -4.19 -8.90
CA TRP A 152 -2.13 -2.76 -8.70
C TRP A 152 -3.54 -2.48 -8.17
N SER A 153 -4.57 -3.08 -8.75
CA SER A 153 -5.95 -2.90 -8.30
C SER A 153 -6.17 -3.42 -6.88
N TYR A 154 -5.49 -4.50 -6.47
CA TYR A 154 -5.56 -4.97 -5.10
C TYR A 154 -4.88 -4.00 -4.13
N LEU A 155 -3.76 -3.38 -4.52
CA LEU A 155 -3.15 -2.32 -3.73
C LEU A 155 -4.04 -1.08 -3.65
N CYS A 156 -4.77 -0.70 -4.71
CA CYS A 156 -5.80 0.35 -4.64
C CYS A 156 -6.83 0.07 -3.53
N LEU A 157 -7.25 -1.20 -3.40
CA LEU A 157 -8.21 -1.62 -2.37
C LEU A 157 -7.61 -1.50 -0.97
N GLN A 158 -6.39 -1.99 -0.81
CA GLN A 158 -5.66 -1.94 0.46
C GLN A 158 -5.37 -0.50 0.90
N PHE A 159 -5.13 0.41 -0.05
CA PHE A 159 -4.88 1.84 0.17
C PHE A 159 -6.11 2.72 -0.09
N SER A 160 -7.31 2.19 0.13
CA SER A 160 -8.59 2.88 -0.15
C SER A 160 -8.79 4.20 0.60
N ASP A 161 -8.06 4.45 1.68
CA ASP A 161 -8.05 5.69 2.45
C ASP A 161 -7.23 6.83 1.80
N VAL A 162 -6.32 6.50 0.86
CA VAL A 162 -5.39 7.46 0.21
C VAL A 162 -5.37 7.37 -1.31
N VAL A 163 -5.96 6.32 -1.90
CA VAL A 163 -6.11 6.16 -3.35
C VAL A 163 -6.94 7.30 -3.94
N THR A 164 -6.53 7.79 -5.11
CA THR A 164 -7.23 8.85 -5.84
C THR A 164 -8.12 8.28 -6.94
N ASP A 165 -9.20 9.00 -7.26
CA ASP A 165 -10.07 8.64 -8.38
C ASP A 165 -9.34 8.67 -9.73
N GLU A 166 -8.30 9.49 -9.85
CA GLU A 166 -7.41 9.53 -11.02
C GLU A 166 -6.70 8.18 -11.24
N VAL A 167 -6.04 7.64 -10.21
CA VAL A 167 -5.35 6.35 -10.34
C VAL A 167 -6.34 5.21 -10.59
N LEU A 168 -7.50 5.22 -9.93
CA LEU A 168 -8.56 4.24 -10.21
C LEU A 168 -9.02 4.32 -11.67
N GLY A 169 -9.16 5.53 -12.22
CA GLY A 169 -9.49 5.74 -13.63
C GLY A 169 -8.41 5.22 -14.58
N VAL A 170 -7.13 5.38 -14.24
CA VAL A 170 -6.01 4.82 -15.03
C VAL A 170 -6.07 3.29 -15.07
N VAL A 171 -6.24 2.64 -13.91
CA VAL A 171 -6.32 1.16 -13.83
C VAL A 171 -7.56 0.63 -14.54
N GLU A 172 -8.70 1.33 -14.42
CA GLU A 172 -9.95 0.99 -15.10
C GLU A 172 -9.81 1.09 -16.63
N SER A 173 -9.23 2.18 -17.13
CA SER A 173 -8.96 2.36 -18.56
C SER A 173 -8.00 1.30 -19.10
N ALA A 174 -6.92 0.99 -18.38
CA ALA A 174 -5.97 -0.06 -18.74
C ALA A 174 -6.63 -1.45 -18.83
N LYS A 175 -7.54 -1.77 -17.89
CA LYS A 175 -8.35 -2.98 -17.90
C LYS A 175 -9.29 -3.02 -19.11
N ASP A 176 -10.01 -1.94 -19.38
CA ASP A 176 -10.97 -1.89 -20.49
C ASP A 176 -10.30 -2.00 -21.84
N THR A 177 -9.19 -1.29 -22.05
CA THR A 177 -8.36 -1.43 -23.26
C THR A 177 -7.85 -2.86 -23.42
N SER A 178 -7.39 -3.48 -22.34
CA SER A 178 -6.96 -4.88 -22.38
C SER A 178 -8.13 -5.81 -22.73
N LYS A 179 -9.31 -5.65 -22.10
CA LYS A 179 -10.50 -6.46 -22.39
C LYS A 179 -10.90 -6.40 -23.86
N GLU A 180 -10.95 -5.20 -24.44
CA GLU A 180 -11.29 -5.01 -25.85
C GLU A 180 -10.30 -5.73 -26.76
N LEU A 181 -9.00 -5.55 -26.55
CA LEU A 181 -7.96 -6.20 -27.33
C LEU A 181 -8.04 -7.73 -27.23
N LEU A 182 -8.20 -8.25 -26.02
CA LEU A 182 -8.23 -9.69 -25.76
C LEU A 182 -9.49 -10.36 -26.35
N SER A 183 -10.63 -9.67 -26.38
CA SER A 183 -11.85 -10.20 -27.01
C SER A 183 -11.70 -10.47 -28.51
N ASN A 184 -10.75 -9.81 -29.18
CA ASN A 184 -10.53 -9.92 -30.62
C ASN A 184 -9.40 -10.91 -30.99
N VAL A 185 -8.59 -11.36 -30.02
CA VAL A 185 -7.30 -12.02 -30.30
C VAL A 185 -7.12 -13.34 -29.55
N ILE A 186 -7.75 -13.53 -28.39
CA ILE A 186 -7.49 -14.69 -27.54
C ILE A 186 -8.18 -15.98 -28.05
N VAL A 187 -7.42 -17.07 -28.07
CA VAL A 187 -7.94 -18.45 -28.20
C VAL A 187 -8.75 -18.85 -26.96
N ILE A 188 -9.89 -19.52 -27.16
CA ILE A 188 -10.88 -19.88 -26.11
C ILE A 188 -10.23 -20.42 -24.82
N GLU A 189 -9.18 -21.24 -24.93
CA GLU A 189 -8.47 -21.85 -23.80
C GLU A 189 -7.86 -20.82 -22.82
N ASN A 190 -7.37 -19.70 -23.33
CA ASN A 190 -6.83 -18.60 -22.52
C ASN A 190 -7.91 -17.57 -22.12
N GLY A 191 -9.09 -17.62 -22.75
CA GLY A 191 -10.19 -16.68 -22.51
C GLY A 191 -10.72 -16.74 -21.08
N HIS A 192 -10.79 -17.94 -20.49
CA HIS A 192 -11.21 -18.09 -19.10
C HIS A 192 -10.24 -17.39 -18.14
N GLN A 193 -8.94 -17.59 -18.32
CA GLN A 193 -7.89 -16.99 -17.49
C GLN A 193 -7.85 -15.46 -17.62
N ALA A 194 -8.02 -14.93 -18.84
CA ALA A 194 -8.13 -13.50 -19.07
C ALA A 194 -9.36 -12.90 -18.36
N ASN A 195 -10.52 -13.54 -18.51
CA ASN A 195 -11.77 -13.08 -17.89
C ASN A 195 -11.69 -13.07 -16.36
N GLN A 196 -11.10 -14.10 -15.74
CA GLN A 196 -10.91 -14.13 -14.28
C GLN A 196 -10.08 -12.94 -13.77
N ARG A 197 -8.99 -12.60 -14.47
CA ARG A 197 -8.13 -11.46 -14.11
C ARG A 197 -8.85 -10.13 -14.29
N LEU A 198 -9.52 -9.93 -15.43
CA LEU A 198 -10.30 -8.72 -15.69
C LEU A 198 -11.43 -8.52 -14.67
N LEU A 199 -12.14 -9.59 -14.29
CA LEU A 199 -13.17 -9.54 -13.25
C LEU A 199 -12.59 -9.24 -11.87
N THR A 200 -11.39 -9.75 -11.58
CA THR A 200 -10.68 -9.46 -10.33
C THR A 200 -10.35 -7.98 -10.23
N VAL A 201 -9.79 -7.40 -11.30
CA VAL A 201 -9.48 -5.97 -11.38
C VAL A 201 -10.75 -5.13 -11.21
N GLU A 202 -11.83 -5.49 -11.92
CA GLU A 202 -13.11 -4.79 -11.84
C GLU A 202 -13.71 -4.80 -10.44
N ARG A 203 -13.71 -5.95 -9.76
CA ARG A 203 -14.16 -6.07 -8.38
C ARG A 203 -13.32 -5.19 -7.45
N ASN A 204 -11.99 -5.27 -7.56
CA ASN A 204 -11.10 -4.50 -6.70
C ASN A 204 -11.31 -2.99 -6.88
N ILE A 205 -11.48 -2.48 -8.11
CA ILE A 205 -11.77 -1.05 -8.36
C ILE A 205 -13.09 -0.64 -7.71
N ARG A 206 -14.14 -1.43 -7.93
CA ARG A 206 -15.47 -1.16 -7.36
C ARG A 206 -15.43 -1.08 -5.83
N ASP A 207 -14.78 -2.05 -5.20
CA ASP A 207 -14.67 -2.13 -3.74
C ASP A 207 -13.77 -1.00 -3.21
N SER A 208 -12.71 -0.63 -3.93
CA SER A 208 -11.86 0.52 -3.60
C SER A 208 -12.65 1.82 -3.59
N ARG A 209 -13.47 2.09 -4.61
CA ARG A 209 -14.33 3.28 -4.69
C ARG A 209 -15.32 3.31 -3.53
N ALA A 210 -15.95 2.18 -3.20
CA ALA A 210 -16.89 2.08 -2.10
C ALA A 210 -16.24 2.37 -0.73
N LEU A 211 -15.03 1.86 -0.50
CA LEU A 211 -14.28 2.12 0.73
C LEU A 211 -13.77 3.57 0.79
N ALA A 212 -13.24 4.12 -0.31
CA ALA A 212 -12.79 5.50 -0.38
C ALA A 212 -13.93 6.48 -0.04
N GLU A 213 -15.13 6.24 -0.57
CA GLU A 213 -16.32 7.03 -0.25
C GLU A 213 -16.69 6.95 1.24
N LYS A 214 -16.59 5.76 1.84
CA LYS A 214 -16.81 5.57 3.28
C LYS A 214 -15.81 6.38 4.12
N TRP A 215 -14.53 6.38 3.73
CA TRP A 215 -13.48 7.17 4.40
C TRP A 215 -13.73 8.67 4.30
N ARG A 216 -14.14 9.15 3.12
CA ARG A 216 -14.48 10.57 2.91
C ARG A 216 -15.60 11.02 3.83
N ARG A 217 -16.71 10.26 3.91
CA ARG A 217 -17.85 10.55 4.79
C ARG A 217 -17.47 10.56 6.27
N SER A 218 -16.67 9.58 6.69
CA SER A 218 -16.21 9.50 8.08
C SER A 218 -15.36 10.71 8.50
N ASN A 219 -14.67 11.36 7.56
CA ASN A 219 -13.85 12.54 7.84
C ASN A 219 -14.67 13.84 7.83
N THR A 220 -15.76 13.92 7.05
CA THR A 220 -16.66 15.09 7.06
C THR A 220 -17.53 15.16 8.31
N ASP A 221 -17.94 14.02 8.89
CA ASP A 221 -18.80 13.99 10.08
C ASP A 221 -18.09 14.43 11.39
N VAL A 222 -16.76 14.60 11.38
CA VAL A 222 -15.97 15.03 12.55
C VAL A 222 -16.00 16.56 12.76
N HIS A 223 -16.56 17.34 11.83
CA HIS A 223 -16.82 18.77 12.01
C HIS A 223 -18.27 19.16 11.73
N PRO A 224 -19.20 19.02 12.70
CA PRO A 224 -20.37 19.87 12.71
C PRO A 224 -19.93 21.31 13.04
N PRO A 225 -20.35 22.35 12.28
CA PRO A 225 -20.18 23.71 12.72
C PRO A 225 -20.95 23.88 14.03
N ARG A 226 -20.24 24.18 15.13
CA ARG A 226 -20.88 24.70 16.33
C ARG A 226 -21.66 25.96 15.91
N PRO A 227 -22.98 26.04 16.12
CA PRO A 227 -23.65 27.32 15.98
C PRO A 227 -23.10 28.23 17.07
N SER A 228 -22.34 29.25 16.67
CA SER A 228 -21.99 30.37 17.52
C SER A 228 -23.27 31.12 17.85
N SER A 229 -23.82 30.82 19.03
CA SER A 229 -24.69 31.72 19.76
C SER A 229 -23.97 33.06 19.97
N GLU A 230 -24.73 34.15 19.98
CA GLU A 230 -24.31 35.56 20.22
C GLU A 230 -23.85 36.28 18.94
N THR A 231 -24.72 37.02 18.25
CA THR A 231 -25.11 38.37 18.71
C THR A 231 -26.46 38.76 18.11
N GLN A 232 -27.54 38.74 18.90
CA GLN A 232 -28.73 39.54 18.63
C GLN A 232 -28.76 40.70 19.62
N LEU A 233 -28.37 41.88 19.14
CA LEU A 233 -28.75 43.15 19.75
C LEU A 233 -30.27 43.30 19.57
N ARG A 234 -31.02 43.22 20.67
CA ARG A 234 -32.36 43.79 20.74
C ARG A 234 -32.56 44.48 22.09
N VAL A 235 -32.79 45.78 21.97
CA VAL A 235 -33.08 46.77 23.01
C VAL A 235 -34.49 46.53 23.57
N GLU A 236 -34.74 47.10 24.75
CA GLU A 236 -36.04 47.27 25.47
C GLU A 236 -36.42 46.08 26.37
N SER A 237 -36.83 46.21 27.64
CA SER A 237 -37.21 47.37 28.47
C SER A 237 -37.30 46.89 29.93
N SER A 238 -36.97 47.77 30.87
CA SER A 238 -37.07 47.59 32.32
C SER A 238 -38.52 47.64 32.84
N SER A 239 -38.95 46.69 33.68
CA SER A 239 -39.66 46.98 34.94
C SER A 239 -39.92 45.75 35.83
N SER A 240 -39.62 45.94 37.11
CA SER A 240 -40.35 45.51 38.32
C SER A 240 -40.43 44.04 38.79
N THR A 241 -40.01 43.91 40.07
CA THR A 241 -40.62 43.17 41.21
C THR A 241 -40.24 41.71 41.56
N ILE A 242 -39.33 41.60 42.55
CA ILE A 242 -39.41 40.93 43.88
C ILE A 242 -39.89 39.46 44.00
N SER A 243 -39.04 38.59 44.58
CA SER A 243 -39.27 37.70 45.77
C SER A 243 -38.00 36.85 46.00
N ILE A 244 -37.14 37.03 47.02
CA ILE A 244 -37.22 36.58 48.46
C ILE A 244 -37.71 35.11 48.54
N SER A 245 -37.01 34.07 49.02
CA SER A 245 -35.98 33.88 50.08
C SER A 245 -35.26 32.48 49.99
N PRO A 246 -34.22 32.20 50.83
CA PRO A 246 -33.28 31.05 50.81
C PRO A 246 -33.54 30.02 51.95
N PRO A 247 -32.59 29.21 52.51
CA PRO A 247 -31.49 28.33 52.01
C PRO A 247 -31.74 26.84 52.44
N MET A 248 -30.94 25.82 52.10
CA MET A 248 -29.86 25.25 52.94
C MET A 248 -29.40 23.83 52.46
N PRO A 249 -28.25 23.33 52.95
CA PRO A 249 -27.41 22.27 52.36
C PRO A 249 -27.38 20.95 53.16
N LYS A 250 -26.73 19.90 52.60
CA LYS A 250 -25.82 18.90 53.26
C LYS A 250 -25.52 17.76 52.26
N LYS A 251 -24.24 17.48 51.91
CA LYS A 251 -23.27 16.57 52.60
C LYS A 251 -23.75 15.09 52.52
N TRP A 252 -23.03 14.05 52.05
CA TRP A 252 -21.61 13.67 52.13
C TRP A 252 -21.24 12.49 51.20
N CYS A 253 -19.94 12.32 50.96
CA CYS A 253 -19.25 11.16 50.39
C CYS A 253 -19.28 9.89 51.29
N GLY A 254 -18.99 8.74 50.66
CA GLY A 254 -18.50 7.48 51.27
C GLY A 254 -19.07 6.27 50.51
N SER A 255 -18.34 5.60 49.61
CA SER A 255 -17.28 4.59 49.82
C SER A 255 -17.80 3.20 50.24
N GLU A 256 -17.12 2.17 49.71
CA GLU A 256 -17.29 0.70 49.90
C GLU A 256 -18.36 0.08 48.98
N GLY A 257 -18.07 -0.86 48.08
CA GLY A 257 -17.19 -2.02 48.20
C GLY A 257 -18.10 -3.26 48.18
N ARG A 258 -18.10 -4.05 47.10
CA ARG A 258 -18.56 -5.44 47.17
C ARG A 258 -18.05 -6.29 46.01
N GLU A 259 -17.45 -7.39 46.43
CA GLU A 259 -16.87 -8.47 45.64
C GLU A 259 -17.92 -9.38 44.99
N ARG A 260 -17.36 -10.16 44.07
CA ARG A 260 -17.85 -11.29 43.29
C ARG A 260 -18.71 -12.31 44.05
N SER A 261 -19.57 -12.96 43.28
CA SER A 261 -19.72 -14.42 43.27
C SER A 261 -19.82 -14.87 41.81
#